data_AF-A0A815XFY1-F1
#
_entry.id   AF-A0A815XFY1-F1
#
_cell.length_a   1.000
_cell.length_b   1.000
_cell.length_c   1.000
_cell.angle_alpha   90.00
_cell.angle_beta   90.00
_cell.angle_gamma   90.00
#
_symmetry.space_group_name_H-M   'P 1'
#
loop_
_entity.id
_entity.type
_entity.pdbx_description
1 polymer ?
#
loop_
_entity_poly.entity_id
_entity_poly.type
_entity_poly.pdbx_seq_one_letter_code
_entity_poly.pdbx_strand_id
1 'polypeptide(L)'
;MSPLRVWLEHSISPLIYVQSQLVNRALLNYFFDELKLLYHLNNLRSYYFLATGRFGVAFCSELSRILLTNDDVQIIYRVNSMHQILYTSLDQAGELNNLTDVLQLTAKMDIPNSISLLDSTLFDYFDL
;
A
#
# COMPACT_ATOMS: atom_id res chain seq x y z
N MET A 1 -34.14 -38.33 -19.25
CA MET A 1 -33.23 -38.50 -18.09
C MET A 1 -34.00 -39.19 -16.98
N SER A 2 -33.38 -40.11 -16.21
CA SER A 2 -34.12 -40.85 -15.17
C SER A 2 -34.49 -39.92 -14.00
N PRO A 3 -35.74 -39.98 -13.50
CA PRO A 3 -36.20 -39.11 -12.40
C PRO A 3 -35.38 -39.31 -11.12
N LEU A 4 -34.83 -40.52 -10.91
CA LEU A 4 -33.91 -40.83 -9.81
C LEU A 4 -32.63 -39.97 -9.85
N ARG A 5 -32.07 -39.73 -11.04
CA ARG A 5 -30.85 -38.92 -11.20
C ARG A 5 -31.07 -37.47 -10.76
N VAL A 6 -32.19 -36.89 -11.18
CA VAL A 6 -32.56 -35.50 -10.84
C VAL A 6 -32.79 -35.36 -9.33
N TRP A 7 -33.43 -36.34 -8.71
CA TRP A 7 -33.67 -36.35 -7.26
C TRP A 7 -32.37 -36.46 -6.45
N LEU A 8 -31.43 -37.28 -6.94
CA LEU A 8 -30.13 -37.47 -6.31
C LEU A 8 -29.26 -36.21 -6.45
N GLU A 9 -29.27 -35.56 -7.61
CA GLU A 9 -28.61 -34.27 -7.83
C GLU A 9 -29.19 -33.19 -6.90
N HIS A 10 -30.51 -33.12 -6.77
CA HIS A 10 -31.17 -32.19 -5.84
C HIS A 10 -30.88 -32.47 -4.37
N SER A 11 -30.63 -33.73 -4.00
CA SER A 11 -30.31 -34.10 -2.61
C SER A 11 -28.87 -33.75 -2.24
N ILE A 12 -27.94 -33.81 -3.20
CA ILE A 12 -26.51 -33.54 -2.98
C ILE A 12 -26.18 -32.04 -3.10
N SER A 13 -26.88 -31.32 -3.99
CA SER A 13 -26.67 -29.88 -4.19
C SER A 13 -26.66 -29.03 -2.90
N PRO A 14 -27.60 -29.18 -1.94
CA PRO A 14 -27.57 -28.40 -0.71
C PRO A 14 -26.38 -28.75 0.19
N LEU A 15 -25.91 -30.01 0.17
CA LEU A 15 -24.75 -30.44 0.93
C LEU A 15 -23.46 -29.76 0.41
N ILE A 16 -23.29 -29.74 -0.91
CA ILE A 16 -22.19 -29.05 -1.58
C ILE A 16 -22.27 -27.55 -1.30
N TYR A 17 -23.46 -26.97 -1.36
CA TYR A 17 -23.66 -25.55 -1.06
C TYR A 17 -23.22 -25.20 0.37
N VAL A 18 -23.66 -25.96 1.37
CA VAL A 18 -23.27 -25.74 2.77
C VAL A 18 -21.76 -25.90 2.94
N GLN A 19 -21.15 -26.91 2.31
CA GLN A 19 -19.71 -27.13 2.40
C GLN A 19 -18.92 -25.99 1.74
N SER A 20 -19.37 -25.48 0.60
CA SER A 20 -18.78 -24.30 -0.05
C SER A 20 -18.87 -23.07 0.86
N GLN A 21 -20.01 -22.85 1.52
CA GLN A 21 -20.17 -21.74 2.46
C GLN A 21 -19.22 -21.84 3.66
N LEU A 22 -19.04 -23.05 4.22
CA LEU A 22 -18.11 -23.29 5.32
C LEU A 22 -16.66 -23.00 4.91
N VAL A 23 -16.24 -23.50 3.75
CA VAL A 23 -14.88 -23.26 3.21
C VAL A 23 -14.67 -21.77 2.93
N ASN A 24 -15.63 -21.11 2.27
CA ASN A 24 -15.56 -19.69 1.97
C ASN A 24 -15.45 -18.85 3.24
N ARG A 25 -16.22 -19.19 4.28
CA ARG A 25 -16.15 -18.49 5.56
C ARG A 25 -14.80 -18.69 6.26
N ALA A 26 -14.26 -19.91 6.25
CA ALA A 26 -12.95 -20.19 6.81
C ALA A 26 -11.85 -19.42 6.06
N LEU A 27 -11.92 -19.36 4.73
CA LEU A 27 -11.01 -18.58 3.91
C LEU A 27 -11.10 -17.08 4.22
N LEU A 28 -12.31 -16.53 4.30
CA LEU A 28 -12.50 -15.12 4.65
C LEU A 28 -11.90 -14.80 6.02
N ASN A 29 -12.15 -15.64 7.03
CA ASN A 29 -11.56 -15.46 8.35
C ASN A 29 -10.03 -15.52 8.29
N TYR A 30 -9.46 -16.46 7.52
CA TYR A 30 -8.01 -16.51 7.32
C TYR A 30 -7.46 -15.22 6.68
N PHE A 31 -8.13 -14.68 5.67
CA PHE A 31 -7.70 -13.42 5.03
C PHE A 31 -7.82 -12.21 5.97
N PHE A 32 -8.88 -12.12 6.76
CA PHE A 32 -9.11 -10.96 7.63
C PHE A 32 -8.33 -11.02 8.93
N ASP A 33 -8.26 -12.19 9.57
CA ASP A 33 -7.72 -12.32 10.93
C ASP A 33 -6.22 -12.66 10.90
N GLU A 34 -5.82 -13.68 10.14
CA GLU A 34 -4.43 -14.15 10.09
C GLU A 34 -3.57 -13.25 9.20
N LEU A 35 -4.03 -13.00 7.97
CA LEU A 35 -3.32 -12.16 7.00
C LEU A 35 -3.54 -10.66 7.23
N LYS A 36 -4.46 -10.27 8.13
CA LYS A 36 -4.77 -8.87 8.45
C LYS A 36 -4.99 -8.01 7.20
N LEU A 37 -5.68 -8.54 6.17
CA LEU A 37 -5.86 -7.87 4.88
C LEU A 37 -6.43 -6.45 5.02
N LEU A 38 -7.39 -6.27 5.94
CA LEU A 38 -8.00 -4.96 6.21
C LEU A 38 -6.98 -3.95 6.75
N TYR A 39 -6.06 -4.39 7.61
CA TYR A 39 -4.98 -3.56 8.14
C TYR A 39 -4.06 -3.11 7.00
N HIS A 40 -3.66 -4.02 6.11
CA HIS A 40 -2.84 -3.67 4.95
C HIS A 40 -3.55 -2.74 3.97
N LEU A 41 -4.84 -2.96 3.66
CA LEU A 41 -5.61 -2.06 2.82
C LEU A 41 -5.77 -0.67 3.44
N ASN A 42 -5.93 -0.60 4.78
CA ASN A 42 -5.98 0.67 5.47
C ASN A 42 -4.63 1.40 5.42
N ASN A 43 -3.52 0.70 5.59
CA ASN A 43 -2.18 1.28 5.46
C ASN A 43 -1.91 1.76 4.04
N LEU A 44 -2.28 0.97 3.02
CA LEU A 44 -2.19 1.38 1.62
C LEU A 44 -2.97 2.68 1.42
N ARG A 45 -4.23 2.74 1.87
CA ARG A 45 -5.03 3.96 1.82
C ARG A 45 -4.35 5.15 2.52
N SER A 46 -3.84 4.93 3.73
CA SER A 46 -3.29 5.97 4.58
C SER A 46 -1.98 6.55 4.07
N TYR A 47 -1.05 5.71 3.63
CA TYR A 47 0.31 6.11 3.25
C TYR A 47 0.46 6.29 1.74
N TYR A 48 0.02 5.33 0.92
CA TYR A 48 0.17 5.42 -0.55
C TYR A 48 -0.68 6.55 -1.14
N PHE A 49 -1.95 6.65 -0.71
CA PHE A 49 -2.81 7.74 -1.15
C PHE A 49 -2.69 9.00 -0.28
N LEU A 50 -1.75 9.02 0.68
CA LEU A 50 -1.56 10.12 1.64
C LEU A 50 -2.86 10.55 2.34
N ALA A 51 -3.84 9.64 2.48
CA ALA A 51 -5.14 9.96 3.07
C ALA A 51 -5.01 10.34 4.55
N THR A 52 -3.93 9.92 5.21
CA THR A 52 -3.59 10.39 6.55
C THR A 52 -2.99 11.79 6.44
N GLY A 53 -3.80 12.83 6.65
CA GLY A 53 -3.37 14.23 6.49
C GLY A 53 -2.14 14.63 7.31
N ARG A 54 -1.84 13.95 8.43
CA ARG A 54 -0.62 14.20 9.22
C ARG A 54 0.64 13.69 8.52
N PHE A 55 0.62 12.44 8.06
CA PHE A 55 1.72 11.87 7.30
C PHE A 55 1.90 12.59 5.97
N GLY A 56 0.81 12.87 5.24
CA GLY A 56 0.88 13.60 3.97
C GLY A 56 1.52 14.99 4.09
N VAL A 57 1.15 15.75 5.13
CA VAL A 57 1.77 17.06 5.40
C VAL A 57 3.25 16.92 5.76
N ALA A 58 3.60 15.97 6.64
CA ALA A 58 4.98 15.74 7.05
C ALA A 58 5.86 15.29 5.87
N PHE A 59 5.37 14.37 5.05
CA PHE A 59 6.04 13.87 3.84
C PHE A 59 6.27 14.99 2.82
N CYS A 60 5.23 15.75 2.47
CA CYS A 60 5.35 16.88 1.55
C CYS A 60 6.26 17.99 2.10
N SER A 61 6.21 18.24 3.42
CA SER A 61 7.08 19.23 4.07
C SER A 61 8.54 18.82 4.01
N GLU A 62 8.86 17.56 4.29
CA GLU A 62 10.25 17.09 4.22
C GLU A 62 10.79 17.01 2.80
N LEU A 63 9.96 16.55 1.87
CA LEU A 63 10.30 16.55 0.44
C LEU A 63 10.54 17.98 -0.06
N SER A 64 9.70 18.94 0.32
CA SER A 64 9.90 20.37 -0.01
C SER A 64 11.17 20.94 0.61
N ARG A 65 11.48 20.59 1.86
CA ARG A 65 12.71 21.03 2.53
C ARG A 65 13.95 20.54 1.78
N ILE A 66 13.96 19.28 1.37
CA ILE A 66 15.09 18.69 0.65
C ILE A 66 15.22 19.26 -0.76
N LEU A 67 14.11 19.53 -1.45
CA LEU A 67 14.10 20.22 -2.75
C LEU A 67 14.63 21.64 -2.67
N LEU A 68 14.34 22.37 -1.59
CA LEU A 68 14.83 23.74 -1.38
C LEU A 68 16.30 23.82 -0.94
N THR A 69 16.80 22.75 -0.31
CA THR A 69 18.17 22.73 0.26
C THR A 69 19.20 22.16 -0.71
N ASN A 70 18.78 21.32 -1.66
CA ASN A 70 19.69 20.66 -2.61
C ASN A 70 19.45 21.17 -4.03
N ASP A 71 20.49 21.73 -4.64
CA ASP A 71 20.46 22.13 -6.06
C ASP A 71 20.47 20.90 -7.00
N ASP A 72 20.98 19.75 -6.53
CA ASP A 72 21.05 18.51 -7.29
C ASP A 72 19.89 17.56 -6.97
N VAL A 73 18.91 17.55 -7.87
CA VAL A 73 17.72 16.68 -7.81
C VAL A 73 18.08 15.19 -7.74
N GLN A 74 19.22 14.79 -8.32
CA GLN A 74 19.72 13.41 -8.31
C GLN A 74 20.03 12.88 -6.89
N ILE A 75 20.38 13.78 -5.95
CA ILE A 75 20.65 13.40 -4.56
C ILE A 75 19.35 13.04 -3.83
N ILE A 76 18.23 13.62 -4.24
CA ILE A 76 16.89 13.41 -3.66
C ILE A 76 16.38 12.02 -4.01
N TYR A 77 16.60 11.58 -5.25
CA TYR A 77 16.19 10.25 -5.71
C TYR A 77 17.11 9.11 -5.25
N ARG A 78 18.18 9.43 -4.52
CA ARG A 78 19.03 8.42 -3.92
C ARG A 78 18.27 7.69 -2.81
N VAL A 79 18.33 6.36 -2.82
CA VAL A 79 17.65 5.46 -1.86
C VAL A 79 17.78 5.93 -0.41
N ASN A 80 18.96 6.40 0.00
CA ASN A 80 19.21 6.83 1.38
C ASN A 80 18.42 8.10 1.77
N SER A 81 18.32 9.08 0.86
CA SER A 81 17.59 10.33 1.08
C SER A 81 16.08 10.06 1.14
N MET A 82 15.59 9.17 0.27
CA MET A 82 14.20 8.72 0.25
C MET A 82 13.78 8.00 1.53
N HIS A 83 14.63 7.08 2.01
CA HIS A 83 14.38 6.41 3.30
C HIS A 83 14.39 7.43 4.45
N GLN A 84 15.30 8.42 4.43
CA GLN A 84 15.33 9.47 5.44
C GLN A 84 14.06 10.34 5.43
N ILE A 85 13.52 10.68 4.26
CA ILE A 85 12.23 11.39 4.13
C ILE A 85 11.12 10.58 4.77
N LEU A 86 11.04 9.28 4.45
CA LEU A 86 10.04 8.39 5.04
C LEU A 86 10.18 8.28 6.56
N TYR A 87 11.37 7.98 7.06
CA TYR A 87 11.57 7.83 8.50
C TYR A 87 11.23 9.12 9.25
N THR A 88 11.65 10.28 8.73
CA THR A 88 11.40 11.57 9.36
C THR A 88 9.91 11.93 9.33
N SER A 89 9.22 11.66 8.22
CA SER A 89 7.77 11.91 8.10
C SER A 89 6.93 10.95 8.93
N LEU A 90 7.34 9.68 9.07
CA LEU A 90 6.71 8.70 9.96
C LEU A 90 6.92 9.03 11.44
N ASP A 91 8.11 9.51 11.81
CA ASP A 91 8.41 9.98 13.17
C ASP A 91 7.56 11.21 13.53
N GLN A 92 7.47 12.19 12.62
CA GLN A 92 6.60 13.36 12.79
C GLN A 92 5.11 13.01 12.83
N ALA A 93 4.69 11.95 12.12
CA ALA A 93 3.32 11.43 12.19
C ALA A 93 3.05 10.64 13.50
N GLY A 94 4.09 10.22 14.21
CA GLY A 94 4.00 9.41 15.43
C GLY A 94 3.73 7.92 15.20
N GLU A 95 3.97 7.42 13.98
CA GLU A 95 3.57 6.06 13.54
C GLU A 95 4.77 5.13 13.28
N LEU A 96 5.97 5.52 13.74
CA LEU A 96 7.26 4.87 13.48
C LEU A 96 7.33 3.37 13.85
N ASN A 97 6.56 2.93 14.85
CA ASN A 97 6.78 1.62 15.49
C ASN A 97 6.00 0.47 14.84
N ASN A 98 5.02 0.76 13.98
CA ASN A 98 4.08 -0.27 13.49
C ASN A 98 4.26 -0.61 12.00
N LEU A 99 5.00 0.19 11.23
CA LEU A 99 4.89 0.22 9.76
C LEU A 99 6.23 0.26 9.01
N THR A 100 7.33 0.34 9.75
CA THR A 100 8.68 0.42 9.20
C THR A 100 9.12 -0.82 8.43
N ASP A 101 8.50 -1.97 8.69
CA ASP A 101 8.77 -3.21 7.95
C ASP A 101 7.97 -3.31 6.63
N VAL A 102 6.95 -2.48 6.42
CA VAL A 102 5.99 -2.62 5.31
C VAL A 102 6.14 -1.54 4.24
N LEU A 103 6.70 -0.38 4.59
CA LEU A 103 6.77 0.79 3.70
C LEU A 103 8.21 0.98 3.19
N GLN A 104 8.40 0.92 1.87
CA GLN A 104 9.67 1.22 1.21
C GLN A 104 9.42 2.20 0.06
N LEU A 105 9.95 3.42 0.15
CA LEU A 105 9.92 4.36 -0.98
C LEU A 105 10.92 3.88 -2.02
N THR A 106 10.45 3.64 -3.24
CA THR A 106 11.28 3.31 -4.38
C THR A 106 11.14 4.40 -5.45
N ALA A 107 12.28 4.81 -6.02
CA ALA A 107 12.28 5.68 -7.18
C ALA A 107 11.97 4.83 -8.42
N LYS A 108 11.10 5.32 -9.32
CA LYS A 108 11.00 4.76 -10.66
C LYS A 108 12.35 4.85 -11.37
N MET A 109 12.69 3.80 -12.13
CA MET A 109 14.02 3.53 -12.69
C MET A 109 14.53 4.58 -13.70
N ASP A 110 13.65 5.46 -14.20
CA ASP A 110 13.97 6.53 -15.14
C ASP A 110 13.99 7.90 -14.44
N ILE A 111 15.07 8.21 -13.71
CA ILE A 111 15.24 9.52 -13.07
C ILE A 111 15.84 10.50 -14.10
N PRO A 112 15.19 11.61 -14.46
CA PRO A 112 15.74 12.60 -15.38
C PRO A 112 17.01 13.28 -14.81
N ASN A 113 18.03 13.47 -15.65
CA ASN A 113 19.31 14.10 -15.26
C ASN A 113 19.19 15.56 -14.78
N SER A 114 18.07 16.22 -15.02
CA SER A 114 17.75 17.54 -14.48
C SER A 114 16.23 17.72 -14.47
N ILE A 115 15.62 17.84 -13.29
CA ILE A 115 14.21 18.23 -13.17
C ILE A 115 14.21 19.69 -12.72
N SER A 116 13.49 20.54 -13.43
CA SER A 116 13.32 21.93 -12.98
C SER A 116 12.36 21.93 -11.78
N LEU A 117 12.58 22.79 -10.79
CA LEU A 117 11.74 22.92 -9.58
C LEU A 117 10.27 23.29 -9.88
N LEU A 118 9.96 23.56 -11.15
CA LEU A 118 8.64 23.90 -11.71
C LEU A 118 8.00 22.75 -12.50
N ASP A 119 8.70 21.63 -12.73
CA ASP A 119 8.14 20.50 -13.46
C ASP A 119 7.15 19.75 -12.58
N SER A 120 5.88 19.76 -12.99
CA SER A 120 4.78 19.02 -12.36
C SER A 120 4.99 17.49 -12.36
N THR A 121 5.99 17.00 -13.10
CA THR A 121 6.33 15.58 -13.25
C THR A 121 7.30 15.07 -12.18
N LEU A 122 7.84 15.94 -11.31
CA LEU A 122 8.78 15.54 -10.24
C LEU A 122 8.16 14.49 -9.29
N PHE A 123 6.87 14.61 -9.03
CA PHE A 123 6.11 13.69 -8.18
C PHE A 123 5.78 12.35 -8.84
N ASP A 124 5.78 12.25 -10.17
CA ASP A 124 5.43 11.03 -10.90
C ASP A 124 6.52 9.93 -10.78
N TYR A 125 7.72 10.30 -10.32
CA TYR A 125 8.86 9.39 -10.16
C TYR A 125 8.95 8.72 -8.77
N PHE A 126 8.05 9.06 -7.84
CA PHE A 126 7.97 8.44 -6.52
C PHE A 126 6.94 7.31 -6.53
N ASP A 127 7.38 6.08 -6.25
CA ASP A 127 6.50 4.96 -5.94
C ASP A 127 6.72 4.55 -4.47
N LEU A 128 5.64 4.59 -3.67
CA LEU A 128 5.62 4.16 -2.26
C LEU A 128 5.21 2.69 -2.13
#